data_AF-A0A0R3LE82-F1
#
_entry.id   AF-A0A0R3LE82-F1
#
_cell.length_a   1.000
_cell.length_b   1.000
_cell.length_c   1.000
_cell.angle_alpha   90.00
_cell.angle_beta   90.00
_cell.angle_gamma   90.00
#
_symmetry.space_group_name_H-M   'P 1'
#
loop_
_entity.id
_entity.type
_entity.pdbx_description
1 polymer ?
#
loop_
_entity_poly.entity_id
_entity_poly.type
_entity_poly.pdbx_seq_one_letter_code
_entity_poly.pdbx_strand_id
1 'polypeptide(L)'
;MTARNVQSRITKLEARSARPDEILVVWRMPDGDVAEALKGATFAKGDKVICAEWFGDSPPPEPRWYGDELRRAMPPGEYEQINRTIDHVAGNHQAKRDPGFAPFPSITEDRMKRMTDNELTHAILGVRT
;
A
#
# COMPACT_ATOMS: atom_id res chain seq x y z
N MET A 1 -2.77 -17.73 -24.99
CA MET A 1 -4.24 -17.64 -24.73
C MET A 1 -4.48 -17.26 -23.25
N THR A 2 -3.79 -16.23 -22.74
CA THR A 2 -3.47 -16.13 -21.29
C THR A 2 -3.95 -14.82 -20.64
N ALA A 3 -4.30 -13.80 -21.43
CA ALA A 3 -4.76 -12.50 -20.95
C ALA A 3 -6.15 -12.55 -20.29
N ARG A 4 -7.07 -13.40 -20.79
CA ARG A 4 -8.44 -13.53 -20.26
C ARG A 4 -8.49 -13.97 -18.79
N ASN A 5 -7.48 -14.71 -18.31
CA ASN A 5 -7.48 -15.27 -16.96
C ASN A 5 -7.00 -14.25 -15.91
N VAL A 6 -5.98 -13.45 -16.25
CA VAL A 6 -5.49 -12.33 -15.42
C VAL A 6 -6.58 -11.27 -15.25
N GLN A 7 -7.25 -10.90 -16.35
CA GLN A 7 -8.34 -9.94 -16.32
C GLN A 7 -9.50 -10.42 -15.45
N SER A 8 -9.88 -11.71 -15.52
CA SER A 8 -10.92 -12.26 -14.63
C SER A 8 -10.55 -12.25 -13.15
N ARG A 9 -9.25 -12.35 -12.82
CA ARG A 9 -8.76 -12.32 -11.43
C ARG A 9 -8.64 -10.90 -10.89
N ILE A 10 -8.20 -9.95 -11.71
CA ILE A 10 -8.26 -8.51 -11.40
C ILE A 10 -9.71 -8.09 -11.20
N THR A 11 -10.61 -8.45 -12.11
CA THR A 11 -12.05 -8.19 -11.97
C THR A 11 -12.64 -8.84 -10.71
N LYS A 12 -12.19 -10.04 -10.30
CA LYS A 12 -12.65 -10.65 -9.03
C LYS A 12 -12.10 -9.96 -7.77
N LEU A 13 -10.93 -9.33 -7.86
CA LEU A 13 -10.33 -8.54 -6.78
C LEU A 13 -10.97 -7.15 -6.69
N GLU A 14 -11.23 -6.52 -7.82
CA GLU A 14 -11.95 -5.24 -7.94
C GLU A 14 -13.45 -5.39 -7.60
N ALA A 15 -14.07 -6.54 -7.90
CA ALA A 15 -15.48 -6.80 -7.62
C ALA A 15 -15.85 -6.90 -6.13
N ARG A 16 -14.87 -6.73 -5.22
CA ARG A 16 -15.10 -6.65 -3.77
C ARG A 16 -14.64 -5.34 -3.14
N SER A 17 -14.11 -4.40 -3.94
CA SER A 17 -13.83 -3.04 -3.48
C SER A 17 -15.13 -2.24 -3.47
N ALA A 18 -15.36 -1.47 -2.41
CA ALA A 18 -16.45 -0.49 -2.40
C ALA A 18 -16.15 0.69 -3.35
N ARG A 19 -14.85 0.93 -3.60
CA ARG A 19 -14.31 2.07 -4.34
C ARG A 19 -13.16 1.60 -5.25
N PRO A 20 -13.47 0.93 -6.38
CA PRO A 20 -12.45 0.30 -7.22
C PRO A 20 -11.45 1.29 -7.82
N ASP A 21 -11.88 2.53 -8.07
CA ASP A 21 -11.09 3.58 -8.74
C ASP A 21 -10.61 4.67 -7.77
N GLU A 22 -10.69 4.41 -6.45
CA GLU A 22 -10.21 5.33 -5.43
C GLU A 22 -9.15 4.68 -4.54
N ILE A 23 -8.29 5.53 -4.01
CA ILE A 23 -7.27 5.17 -3.03
C ILE A 23 -7.52 6.02 -1.79
N LEU A 24 -7.66 5.36 -0.65
CA LEU A 24 -7.65 6.03 0.65
C LEU A 24 -6.22 6.33 1.05
N VAL A 25 -5.92 7.59 1.30
CA VAL A 25 -4.65 8.02 1.90
C VAL A 25 -4.89 8.33 3.36
N VAL A 26 -4.14 7.64 4.22
CA VAL A 26 -4.12 7.80 5.67
C VAL A 26 -2.73 8.30 6.06
N TRP A 27 -2.66 9.21 7.03
CA TRP A 27 -1.42 9.83 7.44
C TRP A 27 -1.00 9.37 8.83
N ARG A 28 0.30 9.17 9.01
CA ARG A 28 0.94 8.96 10.31
C ARG A 28 2.14 9.89 10.44
N MET A 29 2.57 10.17 11.66
CA MET A 29 3.88 10.79 11.88
C MET A 29 5.00 9.80 11.49
N PRO A 30 6.22 10.27 11.18
CA PRO A 30 7.35 9.39 10.88
C PRO A 30 7.58 8.40 12.03
N ASP A 31 7.80 7.13 11.69
CA ASP A 31 7.95 6.01 12.66
C ASP A 31 6.72 5.77 13.56
N GLY A 32 5.59 6.43 13.28
CA GLY A 32 4.33 6.24 13.99
C GLY A 32 3.71 4.88 13.69
N ASP A 33 2.90 4.35 14.62
CA ASP A 33 2.25 3.06 14.42
C ASP A 33 1.14 3.13 13.34
N VAL A 34 1.16 2.16 12.42
CA VAL A 34 0.15 2.08 11.34
C VAL A 34 -1.24 1.80 11.88
N ALA A 35 -1.37 0.92 12.88
CA ALA A 35 -2.67 0.54 13.42
C ALA A 35 -3.34 1.73 14.12
N GLU A 36 -2.58 2.55 14.83
CA GLU A 36 -3.06 3.80 15.42
C GLU A 36 -3.57 4.78 14.35
N ALA A 37 -2.80 4.99 13.28
CA ALA A 37 -3.20 5.89 12.18
C ALA A 37 -4.49 5.44 11.48
N LEU A 38 -4.75 4.14 11.44
CA LEU A 38 -5.93 3.55 10.81
C LEU A 38 -7.20 3.60 11.68
N LYS A 39 -7.12 3.90 12.99
CA LYS A 39 -8.31 3.89 13.88
C LYS A 39 -9.43 4.85 13.45
N GLY A 40 -9.08 5.94 12.76
CA GLY A 40 -10.04 6.92 12.23
C GLY A 40 -10.49 6.66 10.79
N ALA A 41 -9.96 5.63 10.13
CA ALA A 41 -10.16 5.37 8.71
C ALA A 41 -11.25 4.32 8.47
N THR A 42 -12.23 4.62 7.61
CA THR A 42 -13.28 3.68 7.20
C THR A 42 -13.02 3.13 5.81
N PHE A 43 -12.71 1.84 5.71
CA PHE A 43 -12.48 1.12 4.45
C PHE A 43 -12.94 -0.34 4.57
N ALA A 44 -13.20 -0.97 3.42
CA ALA A 44 -13.60 -2.36 3.31
C ALA A 44 -12.46 -3.25 2.81
N LYS A 45 -12.60 -4.56 2.99
CA LYS A 45 -11.66 -5.53 2.43
C LYS A 45 -11.68 -5.47 0.91
N GLY A 46 -10.53 -5.17 0.30
CA GLY A 46 -10.39 -5.03 -1.15
C GLY A 46 -10.23 -3.58 -1.60
N ASP A 47 -10.48 -2.62 -0.71
CA ASP A 47 -10.18 -1.22 -0.99
C ASP A 47 -8.67 -0.98 -1.05
N LYS A 48 -8.27 -0.02 -1.88
CA LYS A 48 -6.88 0.45 -1.98
C LYS A 48 -6.64 1.46 -0.85
N VAL A 49 -5.71 1.16 0.06
CA VAL A 49 -5.37 2.03 1.19
C VAL A 49 -3.86 2.21 1.27
N ILE A 50 -3.40 3.46 1.41
CA ILE A 50 -2.01 3.84 1.64
C ILE A 50 -1.93 4.50 3.01
N CYS A 51 -0.97 4.06 3.84
CA CYS A 51 -0.58 4.78 5.04
C CYS A 51 0.77 5.47 4.76
N ALA A 52 0.76 6.79 4.65
CA ALA A 52 1.92 7.61 4.32
C ALA A 52 2.39 8.41 5.55
N GLU A 53 3.66 8.78 5.54
CA GLU A 53 4.26 9.58 6.61
C GLU A 53 4.14 11.07 6.30
N TRP A 54 3.81 11.83 7.34
CA TRP A 54 3.72 13.28 7.29
C TRP A 54 4.96 13.89 7.93
N PHE A 55 5.85 14.47 7.13
CA PHE A 55 7.10 15.07 7.61
C PHE A 55 7.01 16.59 7.81
N GLY A 56 5.80 17.14 7.85
CA GLY A 56 5.55 18.57 8.11
C GLY A 56 5.45 18.88 9.60
N ASP A 57 5.67 20.14 9.97
CA ASP A 57 5.57 20.63 11.36
C ASP A 57 4.11 20.81 11.84
N SER A 58 3.16 20.79 10.91
CA SER A 58 1.72 20.85 11.22
C SER A 58 1.16 19.46 11.51
N PRO A 59 -0.02 19.36 12.15
CA PRO A 59 -0.75 18.11 12.20
C PRO A 59 -0.97 17.52 10.79
N PRO A 60 -0.95 16.18 10.65
CA PRO A 60 -1.22 15.54 9.38
C PRO A 60 -2.67 15.82 8.91
N PRO A 61 -2.93 15.82 7.59
CA PRO A 61 -4.28 15.92 7.07
C PRO A 61 -5.17 14.77 7.56
N GLU A 62 -6.48 14.96 7.50
CA GLU A 62 -7.43 13.88 7.73
C GLU A 62 -7.39 12.83 6.61
N PRO A 63 -7.71 11.55 6.90
CA PRO A 63 -7.82 10.52 5.88
C PRO A 63 -8.79 10.89 4.77
N ARG A 64 -8.38 10.73 3.51
CA ARG A 64 -9.21 11.10 2.35
C ARG A 64 -9.09 10.10 1.21
N TRP A 65 -10.23 9.87 0.55
CA TRP A 65 -10.30 9.14 -0.71
C TRP A 65 -9.95 10.06 -1.87
N TYR A 66 -9.04 9.60 -2.70
CA TYR A 66 -8.67 10.24 -3.95
C TYR A 66 -9.00 9.31 -5.10
N GLY A 67 -9.67 9.84 -6.12
CA GLY A 67 -9.89 9.12 -7.38
C GLY A 67 -8.59 8.87 -8.14
N ASP A 68 -8.71 8.24 -9.32
CA ASP A 68 -7.56 7.85 -10.13
C ASP A 68 -6.52 8.97 -10.34
N GLU A 69 -5.25 8.55 -10.30
CA GLU A 69 -4.04 9.39 -10.33
C GLU A 69 -3.90 10.38 -9.15
N LEU A 70 -3.38 9.91 -8.01
CA LEU A 70 -3.05 10.73 -6.82
C LEU A 70 -2.32 12.03 -7.15
N ARG A 71 -1.38 12.01 -8.12
CA ARG A 71 -0.63 13.19 -8.56
C ARG A 71 -1.53 14.33 -9.06
N ARG A 72 -2.69 14.01 -9.64
CA ARG A 72 -3.65 15.01 -10.12
C ARG A 72 -4.67 15.39 -9.06
N ALA A 73 -5.09 14.41 -8.25
CA ALA A 73 -6.18 14.58 -7.29
C ALA A 73 -5.74 15.22 -5.97
N MET A 74 -4.47 15.09 -5.59
CA MET A 74 -3.94 15.55 -4.31
C MET A 74 -3.28 16.94 -4.41
N PRO A 75 -3.31 17.72 -3.30
CA PRO A 75 -2.47 18.91 -3.19
C PRO A 75 -0.98 18.56 -3.37
N PRO A 76 -0.19 19.38 -4.08
CA PRO A 76 1.22 19.08 -4.37
C PRO A 76 2.06 18.80 -3.13
N GLY A 77 1.84 19.55 -2.04
CA GLY A 77 2.58 19.38 -0.78
C GLY A 77 2.27 18.06 -0.07
N GLU A 78 1.04 17.56 -0.16
CA GLU A 78 0.68 16.22 0.34
C GLU A 78 1.31 15.13 -0.53
N TYR A 79 1.24 15.27 -1.85
CA TYR A 79 1.85 14.32 -2.78
C TYR A 79 3.37 14.22 -2.61
N GLU A 80 4.05 15.33 -2.30
CA GLU A 80 5.47 15.34 -1.97
C GLU A 80 5.78 14.49 -0.73
N GLN A 81 4.92 14.51 0.30
CA GLN A 81 5.12 13.66 1.49
C GLN A 81 5.05 12.16 1.16
N ILE A 82 4.23 11.77 0.17
CA ILE A 82 4.20 10.38 -0.31
C ILE A 82 5.55 9.99 -0.91
N ASN A 83 6.14 10.85 -1.73
CA ASN A 83 7.48 10.58 -2.30
C ASN A 83 8.54 10.51 -1.19
N ARG A 84 8.50 11.42 -0.22
CA ARG A 84 9.40 11.37 0.95
C ARG A 84 9.23 10.09 1.77
N THR A 85 8.00 9.60 1.89
CA THR A 85 7.72 8.31 2.55
C THR A 85 8.37 7.16 1.78
N ILE A 86 8.24 7.14 0.44
CA ILE A 86 8.87 6.13 -0.41
C ILE A 86 10.40 6.16 -0.25
N ASP A 87 11.00 7.35 -0.29
CA ASP A 87 12.44 7.53 -0.11
C ASP A 87 12.89 7.09 1.28
N HIS A 88 12.13 7.43 2.33
CA HIS A 88 12.42 7.03 3.70
C HIS A 88 12.40 5.51 3.83
N VAL A 89 11.35 4.83 3.33
CA VAL A 89 11.25 3.37 3.35
C VAL A 89 12.34 2.70 2.51
N ALA A 90 12.70 3.28 1.36
CA ALA A 90 13.75 2.76 0.49
C ALA A 90 15.14 2.89 1.11
N GLY A 91 15.43 4.00 1.78
CA GLY A 91 16.69 4.22 2.49
C GLY A 91 16.85 3.36 3.75
N ASN A 92 15.74 2.93 4.35
CA ASN A 92 15.72 2.13 5.58
C ASN A 92 15.66 0.61 5.28
N HIS A 93 16.71 0.06 4.66
CA HIS A 93 16.82 -1.38 4.34
C HIS A 93 16.76 -2.33 5.56
N GLN A 94 16.92 -1.80 6.79
CA GLN A 94 16.83 -2.55 8.05
C GLN A 94 15.55 -2.26 8.85
N ALA A 95 14.68 -1.35 8.41
CA ALA A 95 13.44 -1.09 9.12
C ALA A 95 12.59 -2.38 9.11
N LYS A 96 12.41 -2.95 10.31
CA LYS A 96 11.39 -3.98 10.53
C LYS A 96 10.09 -3.37 10.05
N ARG A 97 9.57 -3.87 8.93
CA ARG A 97 8.26 -3.46 8.43
C ARG A 97 7.24 -3.68 9.55
N ASP A 98 6.49 -2.63 9.87
CA ASP A 98 5.38 -2.74 10.80
C ASP A 98 4.43 -3.83 10.29
N PRO A 99 3.92 -4.70 11.18
CA PRO A 99 2.93 -5.70 10.82
C PRO A 99 1.65 -4.98 10.37
N GLY A 100 1.54 -4.71 9.07
CA GLY A 100 0.31 -4.26 8.45
C GLY A 100 -0.77 -5.36 8.46
N PHE A 101 -1.93 -5.05 7.89
CA PHE A 101 -3.06 -6.00 7.82
C PHE A 101 -2.76 -7.31 7.05
N ALA A 102 -1.69 -7.34 6.26
CA ALA A 102 -1.25 -8.53 5.54
C ALA A 102 0.12 -8.99 6.08
N PRO A 103 0.23 -10.22 6.63
CA PRO A 103 1.55 -10.79 6.91
C PRO A 103 2.30 -10.93 5.58
N PHE A 104 3.44 -10.25 5.47
CA PHE A 104 4.36 -10.45 4.37
C PHE A 104 4.82 -11.92 4.41
N PRO A 105 4.78 -12.68 3.30
CA PRO A 105 5.37 -14.01 3.32
C PRO A 105 6.87 -13.85 3.61
N SER A 106 7.36 -14.49 4.68
CA SER A 106 8.80 -14.51 4.97
C SER A 106 9.49 -15.29 3.85
N ILE A 107 10.15 -14.56 2.95
CA ILE A 107 10.84 -15.15 1.80
C ILE A 107 12.31 -15.30 2.17
N THR A 108 12.76 -16.54 2.35
CA THR A 108 14.19 -16.87 2.47
C THR A 108 14.80 -17.03 1.07
N GLU A 109 16.12 -16.85 0.94
CA GLU A 109 16.81 -16.94 -0.37
C GLU A 109 16.62 -18.33 -1.03
N ASP A 110 16.69 -19.40 -0.22
CA ASP A 110 16.42 -20.77 -0.67
C ASP A 110 14.98 -21.00 -1.11
N ARG A 111 14.04 -20.18 -0.61
CA ARG A 111 12.64 -20.20 -1.02
C ARG A 111 12.45 -19.41 -2.31
N MET A 112 13.09 -18.25 -2.46
CA MET A 112 13.07 -17.46 -3.71
C MET A 112 13.58 -18.27 -4.90
N LYS A 113 14.68 -19.01 -4.74
CA LYS A 113 15.25 -19.84 -5.83
C LYS A 113 14.34 -20.99 -6.28
N ARG A 114 13.36 -21.37 -5.47
CA ARG A 114 12.37 -22.42 -5.78
C ARG A 114 11.03 -21.85 -6.24
N MET A 115 10.87 -20.54 -6.19
CA MET A 115 9.66 -19.86 -6.59
C MET A 115 9.71 -19.57 -8.08
N THR A 116 8.58 -19.79 -8.74
CA THR A 116 8.38 -19.32 -10.10
C THR A 116 8.42 -17.79 -10.13
N ASP A 117 8.76 -17.19 -11.27
CA ASP A 117 8.83 -15.73 -11.43
C ASP A 117 7.55 -15.01 -10.94
N ASN A 118 6.39 -15.69 -11.09
CA ASN A 118 5.11 -15.23 -10.55
C ASN A 118 5.04 -15.25 -9.02
N GLU A 119 5.44 -16.35 -8.37
CA GLU A 119 5.45 -16.44 -6.91
C GLU A 119 6.43 -15.44 -6.29
N LEU A 120 7.57 -15.22 -6.94
CA LEU A 120 8.57 -14.23 -6.53
C LEU A 120 7.98 -12.81 -6.55
N THR A 121 7.26 -12.49 -7.63
CA THR A 121 6.56 -11.20 -7.78
C THR A 121 5.46 -11.03 -6.73
N HIS A 122 4.63 -12.07 -6.50
CA HIS A 122 3.58 -12.04 -5.47
C HIS A 122 4.14 -11.84 -4.06
N ALA A 123 5.24 -12.49 -3.76
CA ALA A 123 5.86 -12.41 -2.45
C ALA A 123 6.57 -11.06 -2.24
N ILE A 124 7.23 -10.50 -3.25
CA ILE A 124 7.83 -9.13 -3.21
C ILE A 124 6.76 -8.05 -3.06
N LEU A 125 5.55 -8.28 -3.57
CA LEU A 125 4.42 -7.35 -3.48
C LEU A 125 3.49 -7.60 -2.29
N GLY A 126 3.79 -8.59 -1.43
CA GLY A 126 3.05 -8.85 -0.19
C GLY A 126 1.66 -9.47 -0.39
N VAL A 127 1.39 -10.08 -1.54
CA VAL A 127 0.09 -10.68 -1.87
C VAL A 127 0.15 -12.18 -1.62
N ARG A 128 -0.71 -12.72 -0.75
CA ARG A 128 -0.83 -14.18 -0.54
C ARG A 128 -1.23 -14.86 -1.85
N THR A 129 -0.40 -15.80 -2.31
CA THR A 129 -0.71 -16.81 -3.32
C THR A 129 -1.64 -17.88 -2.77
#